data_AF-A0A0Q6YZN0-F1
#
_entry.id   AF-A0A0Q6YZN0-F1
#
_cell.length_a   1.000
_cell.length_b   1.000
_cell.length_c   1.000
_cell.angle_alpha   90.00
_cell.angle_beta   90.00
_cell.angle_gamma   90.00
#
_symmetry.space_group_name_H-M   'P 1'
#
loop_
_entity.id
_entity.type
_entity.pdbx_description
1 polymer ?
#
loop_
_entity_poly.entity_id
_entity_poly.type
_entity_poly.pdbx_seq_one_letter_code
_entity_poly.pdbx_strand_id
1 'polypeptide(L)'
;MTVPERWKDGLESDTPPAPYATDGTDFRGAVRYHYRAALKKFLKFFPVFLLLWVQLFVFHIAYLLPVAIVGMLGVVWTLFLLAGRLSQTRKCSKVFQTYPLEFRTPVEKIGMESTHTLYLRLGDQVGTPFTLCAKDALGRGRWPVGITDGVWFAGDEPFGGAIIVPGSGELLFLQPRDWAATNEDRANAGPERTEKAGRAGIKRPARR
;
A
#
# COMPACT_ATOMS: atom_id res chain seq x y z
N MET A 1 0.32 0.58 26.19
CA MET A 1 1.10 1.81 25.97
C MET A 1 0.20 2.81 25.28
N THR A 2 -0.15 3.89 25.96
CA THR A 2 -1.02 4.96 25.47
C THR A 2 -0.26 5.84 24.48
N VAL A 3 -0.87 6.09 23.31
CA VAL A 3 -0.31 6.93 22.25
C VAL A 3 -0.18 8.37 22.76
N PRO A 4 0.96 9.05 22.58
CA PRO A 4 1.11 10.45 22.98
C PRO A 4 0.14 11.33 22.17
N GLU A 5 -0.67 12.15 22.85
CA GLU A 5 -1.67 13.08 22.28
C GLU A 5 -1.14 13.90 21.10
N ARG A 6 0.14 14.26 21.11
CA ARG A 6 0.83 15.02 20.06
C ARG A 6 0.75 14.41 18.65
N TRP A 7 0.47 13.11 18.52
CA TRP A 7 0.42 12.40 17.24
C TRP A 7 -0.99 12.17 16.71
N LYS A 8 -2.04 12.54 17.46
CA LYS A 8 -3.44 12.38 17.03
C LYS A 8 -3.85 13.40 15.97
N ASP A 9 -3.36 14.63 16.07
CA ASP A 9 -3.96 15.77 15.35
C ASP A 9 -3.14 16.28 14.14
N GLY A 10 -1.94 15.73 13.89
CA GLY A 10 -0.96 16.32 12.95
C GLY A 10 -0.68 15.54 11.65
N LEU A 11 -1.33 14.39 11.41
CA LEU A 11 -0.96 13.46 10.33
C LEU A 11 -2.15 12.97 9.50
N GLU A 12 -3.32 13.57 9.67
CA GLU A 12 -4.45 13.30 8.77
C GLU A 12 -4.12 13.81 7.36
N SER A 13 -4.48 13.02 6.35
CA SER A 13 -4.22 13.40 4.98
C SER A 13 -5.21 14.48 4.54
N ASP A 14 -4.72 15.67 4.12
CA ASP A 14 -5.53 16.65 3.37
C ASP A 14 -5.88 16.17 1.94
N THR A 15 -6.05 14.86 1.77
CA THR A 15 -6.36 14.26 0.48
C THR A 15 -7.78 14.72 0.10
N PRO A 16 -7.95 15.44 -1.02
CA PRO A 16 -9.29 15.81 -1.48
C PRO A 16 -10.12 14.54 -1.72
N PRO A 17 -11.46 14.63 -1.62
CA PRO A 17 -12.34 13.48 -1.77
C PRO A 17 -12.04 12.72 -3.06
N ALA A 18 -12.10 11.39 -2.97
CA ALA A 18 -11.73 10.52 -4.08
C ALA A 18 -12.62 10.81 -5.31
N PRO A 19 -12.06 10.87 -6.52
CA PRO A 19 -12.82 11.10 -7.75
C PRO A 19 -13.57 9.85 -8.25
N TYR A 20 -13.79 8.85 -7.40
CA TYR A 20 -14.43 7.57 -7.68
C TYR A 20 -15.22 7.09 -6.47
N ALA A 21 -16.12 6.12 -6.67
CA ALA A 21 -16.93 5.57 -5.60
C ALA A 21 -16.05 4.87 -4.54
N THR A 22 -16.21 5.26 -3.28
CA THR A 22 -15.50 4.68 -2.11
C THR A 22 -16.44 3.89 -1.20
N ASP A 23 -17.63 3.58 -1.69
CA ASP A 23 -18.70 2.82 -1.02
C ASP A 23 -18.51 1.30 -1.16
N GLY A 24 -17.35 0.86 -1.64
CA GLY A 24 -17.02 -0.54 -1.83
C GLY A 24 -17.63 -1.18 -3.10
N THR A 25 -18.49 -0.48 -3.84
CA THR A 25 -19.11 -1.02 -5.07
C THR A 25 -18.13 -1.05 -6.25
N ASP A 26 -17.21 -0.08 -6.33
CA ASP A 26 -16.22 0.01 -7.41
C ASP A 26 -14.76 0.11 -6.88
N PHE A 27 -14.22 -1.04 -6.45
CA PHE A 27 -12.79 -1.13 -6.13
C PHE A 27 -11.88 -0.95 -7.37
N ARG A 28 -12.38 -1.14 -8.59
CA ARG A 28 -11.58 -0.99 -9.82
C ARG A 28 -11.27 0.47 -10.09
N GLY A 29 -12.20 1.38 -9.78
CA GLY A 29 -11.99 2.83 -9.81
C GLY A 29 -10.81 3.25 -8.95
N ALA A 30 -10.76 2.77 -7.70
CA ALA A 30 -9.67 3.05 -6.76
C ALA A 30 -8.31 2.59 -7.28
N VAL A 31 -8.23 1.33 -7.74
CA VAL A 31 -7.01 0.73 -8.28
C VAL A 31 -6.52 1.49 -9.52
N ARG A 32 -7.44 1.84 -10.44
CA ARG A 32 -7.11 2.58 -11.68
C ARG A 32 -6.60 3.99 -11.38
N TYR A 33 -7.19 4.67 -10.39
CA TYR A 33 -6.72 5.99 -9.98
C TYR A 33 -5.29 5.93 -9.43
N HIS A 34 -5.02 4.99 -8.52
CA HIS A 34 -3.69 4.80 -7.94
C HIS A 34 -2.64 4.42 -9.00
N TYR A 35 -3.03 3.58 -9.97
CA TYR A 35 -2.21 3.26 -11.14
C TYR A 35 -1.88 4.51 -11.98
N ARG A 36 -2.89 5.31 -12.32
CA ARG A 36 -2.71 6.56 -13.09
C ARG A 36 -1.87 7.59 -12.34
N ALA A 37 -2.06 7.72 -11.03
CA ALA A 37 -1.27 8.63 -10.21
C ALA A 37 0.21 8.24 -10.16
N ALA A 38 0.52 6.95 -10.01
CA ALA A 38 1.88 6.43 -10.08
C ALA A 38 2.50 6.65 -11.46
N LEU A 39 1.76 6.35 -12.53
CA LEU A 39 2.22 6.55 -13.90
C LEU A 39 2.47 8.02 -14.25
N LYS A 40 1.61 8.93 -13.79
CA LYS A 40 1.78 10.38 -14.01
C LYS A 40 3.05 10.90 -13.34
N LYS A 41 3.36 10.44 -12.13
CA LYS A 41 4.63 10.78 -11.46
C LYS A 41 5.82 10.23 -12.24
N PHE A 42 5.75 8.98 -12.71
CA PHE A 42 6.80 8.39 -13.52
C PHE A 42 7.03 9.16 -14.83
N LEU A 43 5.97 9.48 -15.57
CA LEU A 43 6.05 10.22 -16.84
C LEU A 43 6.60 11.64 -16.67
N LYS A 44 6.51 12.23 -15.46
CA LYS A 44 7.10 13.53 -15.15
C LYS A 44 8.63 13.47 -15.03
N PHE A 45 9.16 12.44 -14.37
CA PHE A 45 10.59 12.35 -14.04
C PHE A 45 11.41 11.51 -15.03
N PHE A 46 10.83 10.44 -15.55
CA PHE A 46 11.51 9.49 -16.43
C PHE A 46 12.09 10.14 -17.70
N PRO A 47 11.36 11.02 -18.44
CA PRO A 47 11.91 11.62 -19.65
C PRO A 47 13.14 12.48 -19.38
N VAL A 48 13.19 13.17 -18.24
CA VAL A 48 14.34 14.02 -17.85
C VAL A 48 15.58 13.16 -17.67
N PHE A 49 15.49 12.09 -16.88
CA PHE A 49 16.63 11.18 -16.67
C PHE A 49 17.02 10.42 -17.94
N LEU A 50 16.04 10.05 -18.76
CA LEU A 50 16.29 9.41 -20.05
C LEU A 50 17.05 10.34 -20.99
N LEU A 51 16.66 11.61 -21.10
CA LEU A 51 17.38 12.60 -21.92
C LEU A 51 18.82 12.82 -21.42
N LEU A 52 19.02 12.91 -20.10
CA LEU A 52 20.35 13.05 -19.51
C LEU A 52 21.26 11.85 -19.81
N TRP A 53 20.69 10.66 -19.95
CA TRP A 53 21.43 9.45 -20.31
C TRP A 53 21.68 9.34 -21.83
N VAL A 54 20.65 9.56 -22.64
CA VAL A 54 20.69 9.38 -24.11
C VAL A 54 21.58 10.42 -24.79
N GLN A 55 21.71 11.64 -24.26
CA GLN A 55 22.55 12.69 -24.85
C GLN A 55 24.01 12.24 -25.05
N LEU A 56 24.54 11.34 -24.22
CA LEU A 56 25.90 10.82 -24.37
C LEU A 56 26.10 10.11 -25.71
N PHE A 57 25.08 9.37 -26.15
CA PHE A 57 25.09 8.61 -27.40
C PHE A 57 24.86 9.50 -28.63
N VAL A 58 24.19 10.65 -28.47
CA VAL A 58 23.90 11.58 -29.56
C VAL A 58 25.08 12.50 -29.83
N PHE A 59 25.67 13.08 -28.79
CA PHE A 59 26.72 14.10 -28.93
C PHE A 59 28.14 13.52 -28.94
N HIS A 60 28.34 12.28 -28.47
CA HIS A 60 29.66 11.63 -28.38
C HIS A 60 30.71 12.45 -27.59
N ILE A 61 30.29 13.33 -26.67
CA ILE A 61 31.17 14.18 -25.87
C ILE A 61 31.53 13.46 -24.57
N ALA A 62 32.82 13.14 -24.38
CA ALA A 62 33.31 12.45 -23.19
C ALA A 62 33.07 13.22 -21.87
N TYR A 63 33.03 14.55 -21.91
CA TYR A 63 32.73 15.40 -20.75
C TYR A 63 31.32 15.23 -20.19
N LEU A 64 30.38 14.68 -20.97
CA LEU A 64 29.01 14.43 -20.51
C LEU A 64 28.86 13.12 -19.74
N LEU A 65 29.92 12.32 -19.60
CA LEU A 65 29.88 11.01 -18.97
C LEU A 65 29.36 11.03 -17.51
N PRO A 66 29.76 11.98 -16.62
CA PRO A 66 29.18 12.07 -15.29
C PRO A 66 27.67 12.35 -15.30
N VAL A 67 27.21 13.21 -16.22
CA VAL A 67 25.79 13.55 -16.37
C VAL A 67 24.99 12.34 -16.85
N ALA A 68 25.57 11.56 -17.77
CA ALA A 68 24.96 10.34 -18.27
C ALA A 68 24.83 9.26 -17.19
N ILE A 69 25.83 9.12 -16.29
CA ILE A 69 25.75 8.21 -15.13
C ILE A 69 24.61 8.62 -14.20
N VAL A 70 24.45 9.91 -13.90
CA VAL A 70 23.32 10.41 -13.10
C VAL A 70 21.98 10.13 -13.79
N GLY A 71 21.90 10.34 -15.11
CA GLY A 71 20.74 9.99 -15.92
C GLY A 71 20.38 8.50 -15.82
N MET A 72 21.37 7.62 -15.99
CA MET A 72 21.21 6.17 -15.89
C MET A 72 20.70 5.75 -14.51
N LEU A 73 21.31 6.24 -13.43
CA LEU A 73 20.89 5.95 -12.07
C LEU A 73 19.45 6.44 -11.80
N GLY A 74 19.11 7.63 -12.30
CA GLY A 74 17.76 8.17 -12.22
C GLY A 74 16.72 7.33 -12.97
N VAL A 75 17.06 6.81 -14.15
CA VAL A 75 16.21 5.88 -14.91
C VAL A 75 15.97 4.59 -14.12
N VAL A 76 17.04 3.96 -13.61
CA VAL A 76 16.93 2.72 -12.82
C VAL A 76 16.10 2.96 -11.55
N TRP A 77 16.34 4.07 -10.85
CA TRP A 77 15.61 4.43 -9.64
C TRP A 77 14.12 4.68 -9.92
N THR A 78 13.77 5.45 -10.95
CA THR A 78 12.37 5.74 -11.31
C THR A 78 11.63 4.48 -11.76
N LEU A 79 12.28 3.58 -12.50
CA LEU A 79 11.72 2.27 -12.86
C LEU A 79 11.50 1.40 -11.63
N PHE A 80 12.45 1.35 -10.71
CA PHE A 80 12.33 0.61 -9.45
C PHE A 80 11.15 1.11 -8.61
N LEU A 81 11.01 2.43 -8.45
CA LEU A 81 9.88 3.03 -7.75
C LEU A 81 8.56 2.70 -8.44
N LEU A 82 8.46 2.83 -9.77
CA LEU A 82 7.25 2.48 -10.51
C LEU A 82 6.89 1.02 -10.31
N ALA A 83 7.85 0.10 -10.48
CA ALA A 83 7.64 -1.33 -10.29
C ALA A 83 7.15 -1.65 -8.87
N GLY A 84 7.71 -1.01 -7.83
CA GLY A 84 7.26 -1.15 -6.45
C GLY A 84 5.80 -0.72 -6.24
N ARG A 85 5.43 0.48 -6.73
CA ARG A 85 4.06 1.03 -6.62
C ARG A 85 3.04 0.19 -7.38
N LEU A 86 3.40 -0.24 -8.59
CA LEU A 86 2.57 -1.10 -9.41
C LEU A 86 2.38 -2.48 -8.77
N SER A 87 3.44 -3.04 -8.20
CA SER A 87 3.38 -4.33 -7.51
C SER A 87 2.44 -4.27 -6.30
N GLN A 88 2.51 -3.23 -5.47
CA GLN A 88 1.58 -3.06 -4.34
C GLN A 88 0.13 -2.89 -4.80
N THR A 89 -0.11 -2.03 -5.80
CA THR A 89 -1.45 -1.82 -6.36
C THR A 89 -2.03 -3.10 -6.96
N ARG A 90 -1.20 -3.88 -7.66
CA ARG A 90 -1.58 -5.21 -8.19
C ARG A 90 -1.91 -6.20 -7.09
N LYS A 91 -1.18 -6.20 -5.97
CA LYS A 91 -1.49 -7.04 -4.81
C LYS A 91 -2.87 -6.70 -4.23
N CYS A 92 -3.17 -5.42 -4.01
CA CYS A 92 -4.50 -5.00 -3.56
C CYS A 92 -5.59 -5.44 -4.55
N SER A 93 -5.38 -5.20 -5.85
CA SER A 93 -6.33 -5.64 -6.88
C SER A 93 -6.56 -7.15 -6.87
N LYS A 94 -5.51 -7.94 -6.62
CA LYS A 94 -5.62 -9.41 -6.56
C LYS A 94 -6.39 -9.86 -5.32
N VAL A 95 -6.20 -9.17 -4.20
CA VAL A 95 -6.94 -9.43 -2.96
C VAL A 95 -8.43 -9.13 -3.14
N PHE A 96 -8.80 -7.97 -3.70
CA PHE A 96 -10.20 -7.60 -3.95
C PHE A 96 -10.90 -8.51 -4.96
N GLN A 97 -10.16 -9.18 -5.84
CA GLN A 97 -10.72 -10.19 -6.75
C GLN A 97 -10.95 -11.54 -6.08
N THR A 98 -10.20 -11.85 -5.02
CA THR A 98 -10.22 -13.17 -4.37
C THR A 98 -11.10 -13.19 -3.12
N TYR A 99 -11.24 -12.05 -2.45
CA TYR A 99 -12.03 -11.88 -1.23
C TYR A 99 -13.17 -10.90 -1.46
N PRO A 100 -14.37 -11.17 -0.91
CA PRO A 100 -15.45 -10.19 -0.92
C PRO A 100 -15.05 -8.96 -0.12
N LEU A 101 -15.61 -7.81 -0.52
CA LEU A 101 -15.41 -6.54 0.17
C LEU A 101 -16.44 -6.43 1.30
N GLU A 102 -15.97 -6.29 2.53
CA GLU A 102 -16.83 -6.22 3.72
C GLU A 102 -16.55 -4.94 4.48
N PHE A 103 -17.59 -4.22 4.86
CA PHE A 103 -17.44 -3.03 5.70
C PHE A 103 -17.14 -3.46 7.14
N ARG A 104 -16.02 -2.99 7.69
CA ARG A 104 -15.56 -3.32 9.04
C ARG A 104 -15.45 -2.06 9.88
N THR A 105 -16.16 -2.08 11.00
CA THR A 105 -16.15 -1.06 12.05
C THR A 105 -16.15 -1.72 13.42
N PRO A 106 -15.55 -1.10 14.45
CA PRO A 106 -14.67 0.08 14.40
C PRO A 106 -13.26 -0.27 13.92
N VAL A 107 -12.45 0.74 13.60
CA VAL A 107 -11.01 0.58 13.30
C VAL A 107 -10.20 1.33 14.35
N GLU A 108 -9.40 0.59 15.11
CA GLU A 108 -8.53 1.18 16.12
C GLU A 108 -7.15 1.50 15.54
N LYS A 109 -6.73 2.75 15.71
CA LYS A 109 -5.39 3.24 15.38
C LYS A 109 -4.43 2.86 16.51
N ILE A 110 -3.57 1.85 16.30
CA ILE A 110 -2.59 1.40 17.32
C ILE A 110 -1.34 2.29 17.29
N GLY A 111 -0.87 2.69 16.11
CA GLY A 111 0.30 3.56 16.00
C GLY A 111 0.92 3.56 14.60
N MET A 112 2.06 4.25 14.46
CA MET A 112 2.82 4.34 13.21
C MET A 112 4.28 4.06 13.52
N GLU A 113 4.89 3.07 12.85
CA GLU A 113 6.31 2.73 13.09
C GLU A 113 7.24 3.61 12.26
N SER A 114 6.79 3.98 11.07
CA SER A 114 7.57 4.73 10.10
C SER A 114 6.64 5.56 9.26
N THR A 115 7.22 6.52 8.54
CA THR A 115 6.50 7.36 7.58
C THR A 115 5.76 6.54 6.54
N HIS A 116 5.83 5.22 6.37
CA HIS A 116 5.05 4.50 5.34
C HIS A 116 4.28 3.28 5.87
N THR A 117 4.24 3.08 7.19
CA THR A 117 3.68 1.87 7.81
C THR A 117 2.80 2.24 8.99
N LEU A 118 1.51 1.96 8.87
CA LEU A 118 0.49 2.20 9.89
C LEU A 118 0.14 0.88 10.59
N TYR A 119 -0.18 0.93 11.88
CA TYR A 119 -0.70 -0.21 12.64
C TYR A 119 -2.15 0.01 13.02
N LEU A 120 -3.00 -0.89 12.56
CA LEU A 120 -4.43 -0.86 12.83
C LEU A 120 -4.96 -2.21 13.27
N ARG A 121 -6.06 -2.16 14.01
CA ARG A 121 -6.86 -3.31 14.40
C ARG A 121 -8.28 -3.13 13.87
N LEU A 122 -8.81 -4.19 13.28
CA LEU A 122 -10.17 -4.22 12.75
C LEU A 122 -11.09 -4.81 13.83
N GLY A 123 -12.14 -4.09 14.22
CA GLY A 123 -13.20 -4.54 15.11
C GLY A 123 -13.06 -4.15 16.59
N ASP A 124 -14.20 -4.12 17.27
CA ASP A 124 -14.40 -4.01 18.73
C ASP A 124 -14.48 -5.40 19.40
N GLN A 125 -14.01 -6.44 18.70
CA GLN A 125 -14.11 -7.79 19.22
C GLN A 125 -13.06 -7.98 20.31
N VAL A 126 -13.49 -7.85 21.56
CA VAL A 126 -12.90 -8.47 22.73
C VAL A 126 -12.52 -9.91 22.35
N GLY A 127 -11.26 -10.14 21.97
CA GLY A 127 -10.76 -11.45 21.54
C GLY A 127 -10.15 -11.56 20.14
N THR A 128 -10.06 -10.51 19.31
CA THR A 128 -9.23 -10.54 18.08
C THR A 128 -7.87 -9.85 18.32
N PRO A 129 -6.76 -10.61 18.45
CA PRO A 129 -5.44 -10.06 18.81
C PRO A 129 -4.62 -9.57 17.60
N PHE A 130 -5.16 -9.60 16.38
CA PHE A 130 -4.38 -9.37 15.17
C PHE A 130 -4.08 -7.89 14.92
N THR A 131 -2.85 -7.49 15.24
CA THR A 131 -2.32 -6.19 14.83
C THR A 131 -1.89 -6.26 13.36
N LEU A 132 -2.53 -5.47 12.51
CA LEU A 132 -2.23 -5.42 11.07
C LEU A 132 -1.38 -4.19 10.75
N CYS A 133 -0.33 -4.44 9.97
CA CYS A 133 0.57 -3.49 9.33
C CYS A 133 -0.04 -3.06 7.99
N ALA A 134 -0.51 -1.83 7.89
CA ALA A 134 -1.05 -1.23 6.69
C ALA A 134 0.02 -0.40 5.96
N LYS A 135 0.19 -0.66 4.66
CA LYS A 135 1.10 0.07 3.78
C LYS A 135 0.29 0.69 2.64
N ASP A 136 0.41 2.01 2.47
CA ASP A 136 -0.22 2.70 1.35
C ASP A 136 0.40 2.26 0.02
N ALA A 137 -0.46 1.92 -0.94
CA ALA A 137 -0.09 1.60 -2.32
C ALA A 137 0.70 2.74 -3.01
N LEU A 138 0.43 3.99 -2.66
CA LEU A 138 1.21 5.17 -3.09
C LEU A 138 2.36 5.52 -2.12
N GLY A 139 2.45 4.82 -0.98
CA GLY A 139 3.40 5.03 0.11
C GLY A 139 3.46 6.46 0.58
N ARG A 140 2.29 7.09 0.63
CA ARG A 140 2.06 8.24 1.46
C ARG A 140 2.00 7.75 2.89
N GLY A 141 2.47 8.62 3.75
CA GLY A 141 2.81 8.28 5.12
C GLY A 141 1.86 8.72 6.18
N ARG A 142 0.60 8.84 5.80
CA ARG A 142 -0.37 9.63 6.54
C ARG A 142 -1.55 8.76 6.87
N TRP A 143 -2.22 9.12 7.96
CA TRP A 143 -3.48 8.49 8.29
C TRP A 143 -4.54 9.00 7.30
N PRO A 144 -5.23 8.10 6.58
CA PRO A 144 -6.31 8.52 5.71
C PRO A 144 -7.44 9.10 6.57
N VAL A 145 -8.01 10.22 6.13
CA VAL A 145 -9.21 10.78 6.75
C VAL A 145 -10.36 9.78 6.65
N GLY A 146 -11.11 9.63 7.73
CA GLY A 146 -12.28 8.73 7.82
C GLY A 146 -11.94 7.27 8.13
N ILE A 147 -10.67 6.91 8.35
CA ILE A 147 -10.30 5.51 8.63
C ILE A 147 -10.91 4.96 9.94
N THR A 148 -11.14 5.82 10.94
CA THR A 148 -11.78 5.44 12.21
C THR A 148 -13.26 5.14 12.08
N ASP A 149 -13.91 5.74 11.07
CA ASP A 149 -15.35 5.63 10.85
C ASP A 149 -15.73 4.29 10.19
N GLY A 150 -14.72 3.57 9.72
CA GLY A 150 -14.85 2.24 9.12
C GLY A 150 -14.05 2.12 7.83
N VAL A 151 -13.75 0.88 7.45
CA VAL A 151 -13.05 0.59 6.20
C VAL A 151 -13.68 -0.58 5.47
N TRP A 152 -13.58 -0.57 4.16
CA TRP A 152 -13.90 -1.72 3.34
C TRP A 152 -12.71 -2.67 3.31
N PHE A 153 -12.82 -3.79 4.00
CA PHE A 153 -11.79 -4.83 4.11
C PHE A 153 -12.05 -5.98 3.15
N ALA A 154 -11.00 -6.45 2.51
CA ALA A 154 -10.98 -7.71 1.80
C ALA A 154 -9.71 -8.48 2.18
N GLY A 155 -9.87 -9.71 2.65
CA GLY A 155 -8.75 -10.53 3.04
C GLY A 155 -9.11 -11.49 4.15
N ASP A 156 -8.08 -11.93 4.85
CA ASP A 156 -8.17 -12.86 5.95
C ASP A 156 -7.20 -12.44 7.05
N GLU A 157 -7.68 -12.05 8.23
CA GLU A 157 -6.91 -11.36 9.28
C GLU A 157 -5.58 -12.06 9.65
N PRO A 158 -5.50 -13.40 9.80
CA PRO A 158 -4.25 -14.07 10.10
C PRO A 158 -3.23 -14.01 8.96
N PHE A 159 -3.68 -13.81 7.71
CA PHE A 159 -2.81 -13.73 6.53
C PHE A 159 -2.55 -12.28 6.10
N GLY A 160 -3.51 -11.37 6.32
CA GLY A 160 -3.53 -10.00 5.82
C GLY A 160 -4.64 -9.75 4.79
N GLY A 161 -4.56 -8.63 4.09
CA GLY A 161 -5.62 -8.21 3.17
C GLY A 161 -5.34 -6.88 2.49
N ALA A 162 -6.41 -6.22 2.06
CA ALA A 162 -6.38 -4.87 1.53
C ALA A 162 -7.62 -4.12 2.03
N ILE A 163 -7.47 -2.81 2.26
CA ILE A 163 -8.58 -1.92 2.63
C ILE A 163 -8.71 -0.75 1.69
N ILE A 164 -9.95 -0.28 1.55
CA ILE A 164 -10.32 1.01 0.96
C ILE A 164 -10.92 1.86 2.08
N VAL A 165 -10.38 3.06 2.28
CA VAL A 165 -10.95 4.02 3.23
C VAL A 165 -12.08 4.82 2.54
N PRO A 166 -13.30 4.85 3.10
CA PRO A 166 -14.39 5.68 2.61
C PRO A 166 -14.01 7.18 2.57
N GLY A 167 -14.51 7.92 1.58
CA GLY A 167 -14.25 9.35 1.41
C GLY A 167 -12.90 9.66 0.76
N SER A 168 -11.79 9.26 1.41
CA SER A 168 -10.43 9.49 0.90
C SER A 168 -10.06 8.54 -0.25
N GLY A 169 -10.65 7.34 -0.27
CA GLY A 169 -10.42 6.31 -1.29
C GLY A 169 -9.01 5.73 -1.26
N GLU A 170 -8.23 5.96 -0.20
CA GLU A 170 -6.86 5.48 -0.09
C GLU A 170 -6.83 3.94 0.00
N LEU A 171 -5.86 3.34 -0.70
CA LEU A 171 -5.66 1.91 -0.77
C LEU A 171 -4.50 1.47 0.11
N LEU A 172 -4.81 0.72 1.17
CA LEU A 172 -3.79 0.18 2.07
C LEU A 172 -3.72 -1.35 1.94
N PHE A 173 -2.52 -1.88 1.77
CA PHE A 173 -2.25 -3.31 1.84
C PHE A 173 -1.92 -3.69 3.28
N LEU A 174 -2.64 -4.69 3.81
CA LEU A 174 -2.52 -5.16 5.19
C LEU A 174 -1.70 -6.44 5.25
N GLN A 175 -0.77 -6.49 6.19
CA GLN A 175 -0.03 -7.69 6.55
C GLN A 175 -0.04 -7.86 8.08
N PRO A 176 0.02 -9.08 8.62
CA PRO A 176 0.29 -9.28 10.04
C PRO A 176 1.56 -8.54 10.45
N ARG A 177 1.50 -7.79 11.55
CA ARG A 177 2.68 -7.17 12.16
C ARG A 177 3.67 -8.25 12.58
N ASP A 178 3.17 -9.24 13.31
CA ASP A 178 3.94 -10.39 13.75
C ASP A 178 3.46 -11.66 13.06
N TRP A 179 4.16 -12.02 11.99
CA TRP A 179 3.90 -13.26 11.26
C TRP A 179 4.13 -14.51 12.11
N ALA A 180 4.96 -14.45 13.15
CA ALA A 180 5.20 -15.59 14.03
C ALA A 180 4.02 -15.78 14.99
N ALA A 181 3.50 -14.70 15.56
CA ALA A 181 2.32 -14.74 16.43
C ALA A 181 1.08 -15.29 15.70
N THR A 182 0.94 -15.02 14.40
CA THR A 182 -0.18 -15.53 13.59
C THR A 182 0.05 -16.93 13.02
N ASN A 183 1.17 -17.60 13.29
CA ASN A 183 1.47 -18.89 12.66
C ASN A 183 0.49 -19.99 13.10
N GLU A 184 0.12 -20.03 14.38
CA GLU A 184 -0.83 -21.01 14.90
C GLU A 184 -2.21 -20.82 14.25
N ASP A 185 -2.69 -19.59 14.19
CA ASP A 185 -3.96 -19.27 13.53
C ASP A 185 -3.95 -19.59 12.04
N ARG A 186 -2.82 -19.37 11.35
CA ARG A 186 -2.67 -19.73 9.93
C ARG A 186 -2.56 -21.23 9.70
N ALA A 187 -1.95 -21.97 10.62
CA ALA A 187 -1.90 -23.43 10.58
C ALA A 187 -3.31 -24.02 10.81
N ASN A 188 -4.08 -23.39 11.70
CA ASN A 188 -5.45 -23.79 12.05
C ASN A 188 -6.50 -23.30 11.03
N ALA A 189 -6.19 -22.32 10.17
CA ALA A 189 -7.11 -21.79 9.17
C ALA A 189 -7.55 -22.81 8.09
N GLY A 190 -6.91 -23.99 8.05
CA GLY A 190 -7.22 -25.04 7.10
C GLY A 190 -6.66 -24.78 5.69
N PRO A 191 -6.65 -25.82 4.84
CA PRO A 191 -6.04 -25.75 3.51
C PRO A 191 -6.75 -24.76 2.58
N GLU A 192 -8.06 -24.62 2.69
CA GLU A 192 -8.87 -23.74 1.83
C GLU A 192 -8.52 -22.25 2.02
N ARG A 193 -8.43 -21.78 3.26
CA ARG A 193 -8.05 -20.37 3.56
C ARG A 193 -6.61 -20.09 3.16
N THR A 194 -5.72 -21.06 3.37
CA THR A 194 -4.30 -20.96 2.97
C THR A 194 -4.16 -20.86 1.44
N GLU A 195 -4.88 -21.69 0.69
CA GLU A 195 -4.88 -21.64 -0.77
C GLU A 195 -5.52 -20.34 -1.28
N LYS A 196 -6.58 -19.87 -0.65
CA LYS A 196 -7.23 -18.58 -0.97
C LYS A 196 -6.29 -17.40 -0.74
N ALA A 197 -5.54 -17.39 0.36
CA ALA A 197 -4.51 -16.38 0.62
C ALA A 197 -3.36 -16.46 -0.41
N GLY A 198 -2.97 -17.68 -0.80
CA GLY A 198 -2.01 -17.92 -1.87
C GLY A 198 -2.47 -17.37 -3.23
N ARG A 199 -3.73 -17.62 -3.60
CA ARG A 199 -4.37 -17.06 -4.80
C ARG A 199 -4.41 -15.55 -4.77
N ALA A 200 -4.73 -14.93 -3.62
CA ALA A 200 -4.67 -13.48 -3.43
C ALA A 200 -3.24 -12.90 -3.45
N GLY A 201 -2.21 -13.75 -3.45
CA GLY A 201 -0.80 -13.32 -3.45
C GLY A 201 -0.32 -12.77 -2.11
N ILE A 202 -1.06 -13.07 -1.04
CA ILE A 202 -0.68 -12.73 0.33
C ILE A 202 0.36 -13.75 0.77
N LYS A 203 1.62 -13.33 0.77
CA LYS A 203 2.76 -14.18 1.14
C LYS A 203 3.54 -13.51 2.26
N ARG A 204 4.07 -14.34 3.16
CA ARG A 204 5.04 -13.91 4.15
C ARG A 204 6.22 -13.27 3.41
N PRO A 205 6.64 -12.04 3.77
CA PRO A 205 7.86 -11.47 3.21
C PRO A 205 9.03 -12.41 3.56
N ALA A 206 9.88 -12.72 2.58
CA ALA A 206 11.12 -13.42 2.87
C ALA A 206 11.90 -12.59 3.91
N ARG A 207 12.26 -13.20 5.05
CA ARG A 207 13.06 -12.54 6.10
C ARG A 207 14.28 -11.92 5.42
N ARG A 208 14.43 -10.61 5.55
CA ARG A 208 15.69 -9.91 5.32
C ARG A 208 16.42 -9.79 6.65
#